data_AF-A0A1V4DKB3-F1
#
_entry.id   AF-A0A1V4DKB3-F1
#
_cell.length_a   1.000
_cell.length_b   1.000
_cell.length_c   1.000
_cell.angle_alpha   90.00
_cell.angle_beta   90.00
_cell.angle_gamma   90.00
#
_symmetry.space_group_name_H-M   'P 1'
#
loop_
_entity.id
_entity.type
_entity.pdbx_description
1 polymer ?
#
loop_
_entity_poly.entity_id
_entity_poly.type
_entity_poly.pdbx_seq_one_letter_code
_entity_poly.pdbx_strand_id
1 'polypeptide(L)'
;MAAAWYAALQSVPGSIGQGPGTSPSPSPSASPSPSPSASPSPSPSASPSPSPSPGGAGCSAAYAVAGQWDGGFQATVTVTAGSSAISSWTVGWRFGNGQTVTQSWNATISSSGDQVTARNVGYNGALGAGASTQFGFLGTWNGANGVPTLTCTAS
;
A
#
# COMPACT_ATOMS: atom_id res chain seq x y z
N MET A 1 18.15 37.39 -10.26
CA MET A 1 19.48 37.78 -9.73
C MET A 1 20.28 36.49 -9.57
N ALA A 2 21.35 36.38 -10.34
CA ALA A 2 22.25 35.23 -10.41
C ALA A 2 23.32 35.31 -9.32
N ALA A 3 23.81 34.15 -8.85
CA ALA A 3 25.19 33.88 -8.43
C ALA A 3 25.20 32.53 -7.68
N ALA A 4 25.66 31.44 -8.29
CA ALA A 4 27.07 31.07 -8.41
C ALA A 4 27.59 30.40 -7.12
N TRP A 5 27.55 29.08 -7.09
CA TRP A 5 28.30 28.27 -6.14
C TRP A 5 29.56 27.76 -6.85
N TYR A 6 30.69 28.39 -6.53
CA TYR A 6 32.02 27.93 -6.94
C TYR A 6 32.54 26.89 -5.95
N ALA A 7 33.19 25.89 -6.52
CA ALA A 7 33.86 24.77 -5.87
C ALA A 7 35.05 25.19 -5.00
N ALA A 8 35.42 24.35 -4.03
CA ALA A 8 36.82 24.14 -3.67
C ALA A 8 37.04 22.80 -2.95
N LEU A 9 37.65 21.87 -3.68
CA LEU A 9 38.40 20.72 -3.18
C LEU A 9 39.60 21.21 -2.34
N GLN A 10 40.04 20.44 -1.33
CA GLN A 10 41.41 19.86 -1.27
C GLN A 10 41.86 19.40 0.14
N SER A 11 42.45 18.19 0.14
CA SER A 11 43.71 17.78 0.80
C SER A 11 43.80 17.44 2.31
N VAL A 12 44.09 16.16 2.52
CA VAL A 12 44.84 15.44 3.60
C VAL A 12 46.22 16.08 3.96
N PRO A 13 47.11 15.53 4.85
CA PRO A 13 47.02 14.85 6.17
C PRO A 13 48.12 15.28 7.22
N GLY A 14 47.97 14.90 8.50
CA GLY A 14 49.05 14.48 9.46
C GLY A 14 50.00 15.50 10.16
N SER A 15 50.33 15.24 11.45
CA SER A 15 51.71 15.20 12.06
C SER A 15 51.91 15.78 13.51
N ILE A 16 52.24 14.87 14.45
CA ILE A 16 53.19 14.87 15.63
C ILE A 16 53.54 16.10 16.52
N GLY A 17 53.57 15.90 17.86
CA GLY A 17 54.32 16.75 18.84
C GLY A 17 54.10 16.44 20.35
N GLN A 18 55.19 16.33 21.15
CA GLN A 18 55.28 15.90 22.58
C GLN A 18 55.30 17.07 23.62
N GLY A 19 54.90 16.85 24.89
CA GLY A 19 55.32 17.67 26.07
C GLY A 19 54.36 17.70 27.30
N PRO A 20 54.81 17.92 28.56
CA PRO A 20 54.29 17.22 29.75
C PRO A 20 53.42 18.03 30.75
N GLY A 21 52.58 17.31 31.50
CA GLY A 21 52.27 17.46 32.94
C GLY A 21 51.67 18.76 33.51
N THR A 22 50.35 18.77 33.76
CA THR A 22 49.72 19.14 35.05
C THR A 22 48.22 18.78 35.02
N SER A 23 47.81 17.84 35.89
CA SER A 23 46.41 17.49 36.13
C SER A 23 45.81 18.44 37.18
N PRO A 24 44.66 19.05 36.87
CA PRO A 24 43.55 18.98 37.81
C PRO A 24 42.31 18.40 37.13
N SER A 25 41.70 17.41 37.78
CA SER A 25 40.43 16.79 37.36
C SER A 25 39.24 17.56 37.95
N PRO A 26 38.44 18.22 37.12
CA PRO A 26 37.02 18.36 37.37
C PRO A 26 36.25 17.45 36.40
N SER A 27 35.58 16.43 36.95
CA SER A 27 34.60 15.65 36.20
C SER A 27 33.27 16.39 36.21
N PRO A 28 32.79 16.84 35.05
CA PRO A 28 31.37 16.73 34.75
C PRO A 28 31.17 15.82 33.54
N SER A 29 30.59 14.65 33.81
CA SER A 29 30.05 13.75 32.81
C SER A 29 28.80 14.39 32.19
N ALA A 30 28.87 14.76 30.92
CA ALA A 30 27.69 15.04 30.10
C ALA A 30 28.00 14.69 28.65
N SER A 31 27.76 13.43 28.30
CA SER A 31 27.78 12.95 26.92
C SER A 31 26.36 13.10 26.36
N PRO A 32 26.06 14.09 25.50
CA PRO A 32 24.85 14.01 24.69
C PRO A 32 25.12 13.02 23.57
N SER A 33 24.76 11.76 23.76
CA SER A 33 24.59 10.83 22.65
C SER A 33 23.18 11.03 22.10
N PRO A 34 22.96 11.70 20.96
CA PRO A 34 21.68 11.59 20.28
C PRO A 34 21.59 10.16 19.75
N SER A 35 20.90 9.28 20.47
CA SER A 35 20.51 7.99 19.93
C SER A 35 19.20 8.21 19.17
N PRO A 36 19.18 8.23 17.82
CA PRO A 36 17.92 8.19 17.09
C PRO A 36 17.34 6.78 17.26
N SER A 37 16.51 6.57 18.27
CA SER A 37 15.83 5.30 18.47
C SER A 37 14.34 5.49 18.61
N ALA A 38 13.70 5.64 17.46
CA ALA A 38 12.35 5.16 17.23
C ALA A 38 12.19 4.96 15.72
N SER A 39 12.71 3.83 15.23
CA SER A 39 12.22 3.30 13.96
C SER A 39 10.89 2.61 14.28
N PRO A 40 9.72 3.15 13.90
CA PRO A 40 8.51 2.36 13.96
C PRO A 40 8.65 1.31 12.87
N SER A 41 9.01 0.09 13.26
CA SER A 41 8.85 -1.08 12.41
C SER A 41 7.34 -1.25 12.19
N PRO A 42 6.77 -1.03 11.00
CA PRO A 42 5.38 -1.38 10.76
C PRO A 42 5.29 -2.90 10.86
N SER A 43 4.80 -3.38 12.00
CA SER A 43 4.38 -4.76 12.16
C SER A 43 3.35 -5.05 11.07
N PRO A 44 3.51 -6.08 10.22
CA PRO A 44 2.48 -6.42 9.25
C PRO A 44 1.21 -6.80 10.01
N SER A 45 0.30 -5.84 10.08
CA SER A 45 -1.06 -6.01 10.60
C SER A 45 -1.69 -7.21 9.90
N ALA A 46 -2.32 -8.09 10.68
CA ALA A 46 -2.94 -9.32 10.24
C ALA A 46 -3.60 -9.18 8.85
N SER A 47 -3.07 -9.91 7.87
CA SER A 47 -3.66 -9.98 6.53
C SER A 47 -5.03 -10.66 6.66
N PRO A 48 -6.14 -9.98 6.34
CA PRO A 48 -7.44 -10.65 6.31
C PRO A 48 -7.43 -11.72 5.22
N SER A 49 -7.77 -12.95 5.60
CA SER A 49 -7.89 -14.06 4.67
C SER A 49 -8.92 -13.74 3.59
N PRO A 50 -8.63 -13.97 2.30
CA PRO A 50 -9.59 -13.72 1.23
C PRO A 50 -10.83 -14.57 1.45
N SER A 51 -12.00 -13.94 1.53
CA SER A 51 -13.29 -14.64 1.57
C SER A 51 -13.79 -14.82 0.14
N PRO A 52 -13.97 -16.06 -0.36
CA PRO A 52 -14.59 -16.28 -1.66
C PRO A 52 -16.08 -15.91 -1.57
N SER A 53 -16.52 -15.00 -2.44
CA SER A 53 -17.94 -14.68 -2.57
C SER A 53 -18.60 -15.58 -3.61
N PRO A 54 -19.86 -16.04 -3.41
CA PRO A 54 -20.56 -16.85 -4.39
C PRO A 54 -20.65 -16.11 -5.73
N GLY A 55 -20.11 -16.73 -6.78
CA GLY A 55 -20.06 -16.12 -8.10
C GLY A 55 -21.44 -15.91 -8.72
N GLY A 56 -21.76 -14.66 -9.05
CA GLY A 56 -22.88 -14.35 -9.93
C GLY A 56 -22.49 -14.62 -11.38
N ALA A 57 -23.47 -15.00 -12.21
CA ALA A 57 -23.40 -15.11 -13.67
C ALA A 57 -21.98 -15.34 -14.26
N GLY A 58 -21.36 -16.48 -13.94
CA GLY A 58 -20.16 -16.94 -14.64
C GLY A 58 -18.79 -16.49 -14.10
N CYS A 59 -18.70 -15.74 -13.00
CA CYS A 59 -17.41 -15.43 -12.35
C CYS A 59 -17.50 -15.33 -10.84
N SER A 60 -16.36 -15.46 -10.13
CA SER A 60 -16.23 -15.23 -8.69
C SER A 60 -15.19 -14.15 -8.42
N ALA A 61 -15.33 -13.43 -7.31
CA ALA A 61 -14.37 -12.41 -6.89
C ALA A 61 -13.97 -12.60 -5.43
N ALA A 62 -12.68 -12.42 -5.15
CA ALA A 62 -12.10 -12.51 -3.81
C ALA A 62 -11.40 -11.20 -3.44
N TYR A 63 -11.71 -10.66 -2.26
CA TYR A 63 -11.16 -9.41 -1.75
C TYR A 63 -10.06 -9.69 -0.73
N ALA A 64 -8.91 -9.03 -0.85
CA ALA A 64 -7.84 -9.06 0.13
C ALA A 64 -7.30 -7.65 0.40
N VAL A 65 -7.08 -7.31 1.67
CA VAL A 65 -6.36 -6.08 2.02
C VAL A 65 -4.86 -6.38 1.99
N ALA A 66 -4.17 -5.81 1.02
CA ALA A 66 -2.72 -6.00 0.84
C ALA A 66 -1.91 -5.23 1.91
N GLY A 67 -2.44 -4.09 2.37
CA GLY A 67 -1.85 -3.30 3.43
C GLY A 67 -2.79 -2.20 3.89
N GLN A 68 -2.59 -1.70 5.11
CA GLN A 68 -3.35 -0.58 5.65
C GLN A 68 -2.48 0.30 6.53
N TRP A 69 -2.81 1.57 6.60
CA TRP A 69 -2.16 2.60 7.40
C TRP A 69 -3.22 3.55 7.97
N ASP A 70 -2.77 4.54 8.74
CA ASP A 70 -3.67 5.53 9.33
C ASP A 70 -4.45 6.29 8.25
N GLY A 71 -5.78 6.13 8.25
CA GLY A 71 -6.69 6.76 7.29
C GLY A 71 -6.70 6.16 5.88
N GLY A 72 -5.91 5.11 5.59
CA GLY A 72 -5.84 4.52 4.25
C GLY A 72 -5.57 3.03 4.19
N PHE A 73 -5.90 2.42 3.06
CA PHE A 73 -5.64 1.01 2.78
C PHE A 73 -5.42 0.75 1.30
N GLN A 74 -4.73 -0.35 1.02
CA GLN A 74 -4.59 -0.95 -0.29
C GLN A 74 -5.33 -2.29 -0.31
N ALA A 75 -6.19 -2.49 -1.30
CA ALA A 75 -6.86 -3.75 -1.52
C ALA A 75 -6.55 -4.32 -2.91
N THR A 76 -6.55 -5.64 -2.98
CA THR A 76 -6.42 -6.42 -4.21
C THR A 76 -7.65 -7.31 -4.33
N VAL A 77 -8.25 -7.31 -5.51
CA VAL A 77 -9.40 -8.14 -5.84
C VAL A 77 -9.01 -9.09 -6.96
N THR A 78 -9.18 -10.38 -6.70
CA THR A 78 -8.97 -11.44 -7.70
C THR A 78 -10.29 -11.83 -8.30
N VAL A 79 -10.42 -11.70 -9.62
CA VAL A 79 -11.59 -12.14 -10.39
C VAL A 79 -11.25 -13.45 -11.08
N THR A 80 -12.09 -14.46 -10.92
CA THR A 80 -11.90 -15.79 -11.51
C THR A 80 -13.10 -16.13 -12.36
N ALA A 81 -12.87 -16.48 -13.63
CA ALA A 81 -13.92 -16.99 -14.50
C ALA A 81 -14.41 -18.36 -13.97
N GLY A 82 -15.70 -18.63 -14.15
CA GLY A 82 -16.29 -19.92 -13.81
C GLY A 82 -15.91 -21.00 -14.83
N SER A 83 -16.85 -21.89 -15.11
CA SER A 83 -16.62 -23.02 -16.03
C SER A 83 -16.64 -22.64 -17.52
N SER A 84 -16.98 -21.39 -17.85
CA SER A 84 -17.00 -20.86 -19.21
C SER A 84 -16.00 -19.73 -19.36
N ALA A 85 -15.45 -19.56 -20.57
CA ALA A 85 -14.69 -18.36 -20.91
C ALA A 85 -15.61 -17.13 -20.87
N ILE A 86 -15.04 -16.00 -20.45
CA ILE A 86 -15.74 -14.72 -20.33
C ILE A 86 -14.99 -13.69 -21.15
N SER A 87 -15.70 -12.71 -21.71
CA SER A 87 -15.12 -11.60 -22.47
C SER A 87 -14.97 -10.35 -21.61
N SER A 88 -15.82 -10.22 -20.59
CA SER A 88 -15.82 -9.09 -19.67
C SER A 88 -16.27 -9.51 -18.27
N TRP A 89 -15.89 -8.72 -17.27
CA TRP A 89 -16.34 -8.91 -15.90
C TRP A 89 -16.65 -7.57 -15.24
N THR A 90 -17.61 -7.62 -14.32
CA THR A 90 -17.98 -6.52 -13.44
C THR A 90 -18.07 -7.05 -12.02
N VAL A 91 -17.37 -6.40 -11.08
CA VAL A 91 -17.43 -6.70 -9.65
C VAL A 91 -18.16 -5.57 -8.94
N GLY A 92 -19.17 -5.92 -8.14
CA GLY A 92 -19.91 -4.98 -7.30
C GLY A 92 -19.69 -5.25 -5.82
N TRP A 93 -19.66 -4.21 -4.99
CA TRP A 93 -19.69 -4.35 -3.54
C TRP A 93 -20.22 -3.09 -2.85
N ARG A 94 -20.47 -3.23 -1.55
CA ARG A 94 -20.88 -2.13 -0.67
C ARG A 94 -19.89 -1.96 0.45
N PHE A 95 -19.39 -0.74 0.65
CA PHE A 95 -18.63 -0.42 1.85
C PHE A 95 -19.58 -0.28 3.04
N GLY A 96 -19.17 -0.80 4.19
CA GLY A 96 -20.00 -0.80 5.41
C GLY A 96 -19.65 0.32 6.39
N ASN A 97 -18.49 0.95 6.24
CA ASN A 97 -17.90 1.80 7.28
C ASN A 97 -17.35 3.13 6.70
N GLY A 98 -18.02 3.68 5.69
CA GLY A 98 -17.63 4.96 5.08
C GLY A 98 -16.31 4.93 4.29
N GLN A 99 -15.88 3.73 3.86
CA GLN A 99 -14.67 3.60 3.05
C GLN A 99 -14.89 4.22 1.67
N THR A 100 -13.87 4.84 1.09
CA THR A 100 -13.94 5.49 -0.23
C THR A 100 -12.75 5.08 -1.08
N VAL A 101 -12.96 4.76 -2.35
CA VAL A 101 -11.85 4.50 -3.29
C VAL A 101 -11.24 5.82 -3.74
N THR A 102 -9.92 5.96 -3.66
CA THR A 102 -9.18 7.17 -4.08
C THR A 102 -8.38 6.96 -5.35
N GLN A 103 -7.85 5.76 -5.58
CA GLN A 103 -7.09 5.44 -6.78
C GLN A 103 -7.28 3.97 -7.14
N SER A 104 -7.22 3.63 -8.42
CA SER A 104 -7.38 2.25 -8.88
C SER A 104 -6.48 1.96 -10.07
N TRP A 105 -6.16 0.68 -10.25
CA TRP A 105 -5.40 0.17 -11.39
C TRP A 105 -5.98 -1.17 -11.84
N ASN A 106 -5.78 -1.49 -13.12
CA ASN A 106 -6.28 -2.72 -13.76
C ASN A 106 -7.81 -2.89 -13.66
N ALA A 107 -8.54 -1.84 -13.32
CA ALA A 107 -10.00 -1.79 -13.33
C ALA A 107 -10.45 -0.34 -13.45
N THR A 108 -11.63 -0.14 -14.03
CA THR A 108 -12.35 1.13 -13.96
C THR A 108 -13.35 1.04 -12.81
N ILE A 109 -13.10 1.79 -11.73
CA ILE A 109 -13.96 1.81 -10.55
C ILE A 109 -14.84 3.06 -10.56
N SER A 110 -16.14 2.87 -10.29
CA SER A 110 -17.09 3.94 -10.04
C SER A 110 -17.79 3.71 -8.71
N SER A 111 -17.96 4.77 -7.92
CA SER A 111 -18.60 4.73 -6.60
C SER A 111 -19.77 5.71 -6.53
N SER A 112 -20.89 5.28 -5.96
CA SER A 112 -22.07 6.11 -5.69
C SER A 112 -22.54 5.86 -4.26
N GLY A 113 -22.23 6.81 -3.36
CA GLY A 113 -22.35 6.57 -1.92
C GLY A 113 -21.50 5.36 -1.51
N ASP A 114 -22.10 4.42 -0.79
CA ASP A 114 -21.44 3.20 -0.33
C ASP A 114 -21.33 2.10 -1.41
N GLN A 115 -21.99 2.27 -2.56
CA GLN A 115 -22.00 1.28 -3.65
C GLN A 115 -20.79 1.49 -4.55
N VAL A 116 -20.03 0.43 -4.81
CA VAL A 116 -18.85 0.46 -5.68
C VAL A 116 -18.97 -0.60 -6.75
N THR A 117 -18.62 -0.21 -7.98
CA THR A 117 -18.59 -1.09 -9.15
C THR A 117 -17.25 -0.98 -9.84
N ALA A 118 -16.55 -2.10 -9.98
CA ALA A 118 -15.32 -2.23 -10.75
C ALA A 118 -15.60 -2.98 -12.05
N ARG A 119 -15.12 -2.45 -13.17
CA ARG A 119 -15.19 -3.09 -14.49
C ARG A 119 -13.80 -3.38 -15.02
N ASN A 120 -13.68 -4.43 -15.82
CA ASN A 120 -12.43 -4.74 -16.49
C ASN A 120 -11.94 -3.57 -17.37
N VAL A 121 -10.64 -3.51 -17.58
CA VAL A 121 -10.03 -2.68 -18.62
C VAL A 121 -9.72 -3.56 -19.83
N GLY A 122 -9.64 -2.98 -21.02
CA GLY A 122 -9.73 -3.73 -22.29
C GLY A 122 -8.85 -4.98 -22.40
N TYR A 123 -7.66 -4.99 -21.80
CA TYR A 123 -6.73 -6.11 -21.89
C TYR A 123 -6.99 -7.25 -20.88
N ASN A 124 -7.73 -7.02 -19.80
CA ASN A 124 -7.93 -8.00 -18.73
C ASN A 124 -9.39 -8.45 -18.56
N GLY A 125 -10.25 -8.17 -19.53
CA GLY A 125 -11.64 -8.63 -19.55
C GLY A 125 -11.78 -10.08 -19.98
N ALA A 126 -11.04 -10.48 -21.03
CA ALA A 126 -11.14 -11.81 -21.60
C ALA A 126 -10.37 -12.83 -20.75
N LEU A 127 -11.07 -13.80 -20.17
CA LEU A 127 -10.50 -14.88 -19.38
C LEU A 127 -11.04 -16.22 -19.88
N GLY A 128 -10.15 -17.20 -20.01
CA GLY A 128 -10.56 -18.59 -20.25
C GLY A 128 -11.30 -19.16 -19.04
N ALA A 129 -11.98 -20.29 -19.22
CA ALA A 129 -12.63 -21.01 -18.11
C ALA A 129 -11.61 -21.31 -17.00
N GLY A 130 -11.97 -20.98 -15.75
CA GLY A 130 -11.11 -21.12 -14.58
C GLY A 130 -9.91 -20.17 -14.51
N ALA A 131 -9.70 -19.30 -15.51
CA ALA A 131 -8.62 -18.32 -15.48
C ALA A 131 -8.97 -17.14 -14.56
N SER A 132 -7.93 -16.47 -14.04
CA SER A 132 -8.10 -15.37 -13.11
C SER A 132 -7.31 -14.13 -13.51
N THR A 133 -7.81 -12.96 -13.11
CA THR A 133 -7.10 -11.68 -13.18
C THR A 133 -7.20 -10.95 -11.86
N GLN A 134 -6.37 -9.93 -11.67
CA GLN A 134 -6.33 -9.15 -10.45
C GLN A 134 -6.36 -7.66 -10.77
N PHE A 135 -7.13 -6.94 -9.97
CA PHE A 135 -7.09 -5.49 -9.91
C PHE A 135 -6.86 -5.03 -8.47
N GLY A 136 -6.44 -3.78 -8.32
CA GLY A 136 -6.22 -3.21 -7.01
C GLY A 136 -6.64 -1.77 -6.94
N PHE A 137 -6.78 -1.28 -5.71
CA PHE A 137 -7.15 0.09 -5.44
C PHE A 137 -6.61 0.56 -4.09
N LEU A 138 -6.42 1.87 -3.99
CA LEU A 138 -6.24 2.57 -2.72
C LEU A 138 -7.58 3.13 -2.28
N GLY A 139 -7.85 3.02 -0.99
CA GLY A 139 -9.02 3.63 -0.38
C GLY A 139 -8.68 4.31 0.94
N THR A 140 -9.57 5.18 1.38
CA THR A 140 -9.59 5.76 2.72
C THR A 140 -10.63 5.07 3.56
N TRP A 141 -10.42 5.06 4.88
CA TRP A 141 -11.35 4.53 5.86
C TRP A 141 -11.34 5.41 7.10
N ASN A 142 -12.44 5.43 7.84
CA ASN A 142 -12.53 6.15 9.11
C ASN A 142 -13.19 5.25 10.16
N GLY A 143 -12.43 4.84 11.18
CA GLY A 143 -12.92 4.02 12.29
C GLY A 143 -12.79 2.51 12.10
N ALA A 144 -13.39 1.92 11.05
CA ALA A 144 -13.23 0.49 10.77
C ALA A 144 -13.08 0.20 9.27
N ASN A 145 -12.24 -0.77 8.92
CA ASN A 145 -12.07 -1.24 7.55
C ASN A 145 -12.61 -2.67 7.40
N GLY A 146 -13.93 -2.80 7.44
CA GLY A 146 -14.60 -4.09 7.24
C GLY A 146 -14.47 -4.59 5.80
N VAL A 147 -14.19 -5.89 5.63
CA VAL A 147 -14.14 -6.54 4.31
C VAL A 147 -15.55 -6.67 3.75
N PRO A 148 -15.84 -6.13 2.55
CA PRO A 148 -17.17 -6.21 1.96
C PRO A 148 -17.41 -7.56 1.28
N THR A 149 -18.67 -7.96 1.18
CA THR A 149 -19.08 -9.08 0.32
C THR A 149 -19.09 -8.61 -1.13
N LEU A 150 -18.40 -9.36 -2.00
CA LEU A 150 -18.35 -9.05 -3.42
C LEU A 150 -19.47 -9.76 -4.19
N THR A 151 -19.92 -9.17 -5.28
CA THR A 151 -20.66 -9.84 -6.34
C THR A 151 -19.86 -9.74 -7.62
N CYS A 152 -19.90 -10.78 -8.45
CA CYS A 152 -19.25 -10.80 -9.76
C CYS A 152 -20.29 -11.14 -10.82
N THR A 153 -20.23 -10.48 -11.96
CA THR A 153 -21.07 -10.74 -13.13
C THR A 153 -20.17 -10.74 -14.36
N ALA A 154 -20.23 -11.80 -15.17
CA ALA A 154 -19.47 -11.92 -16.41
C ALA A 154 -20.36 -12.04 -17.64
N SER A 155 -19.79 -11.73 -18.80
CA SER A 155 -20.44 -11.82 -20.12
C SER A 155 -19.45 -12.24 -21.19
#